data_AF-A0A674JDJ3-F1
#
_entry.id   AF-A0A674JDJ3-F1
#
_cell.length_a   1.000
_cell.length_b   1.000
_cell.length_c   1.000
_cell.angle_alpha   90.00
_cell.angle_beta   90.00
_cell.angle_gamma   90.00
#
_symmetry.space_group_name_H-M   'P 1'
#
loop_
_entity.id
_entity.type
_entity.pdbx_description
1 polymer ?
#
loop_
_entity_poly.entity_id
_entity_poly.type
_entity_poly.pdbx_seq_one_letter_code
_entity_poly.pdbx_strand_id
1 'polypeptide(L)' 'MRIRMTDGRTLVGCFLCTDRDCNVILGSAQEYLKASDSFVASEPRVLGLAMVPGHHIVSIEVELENLGNPQYL' A
#
# COMPACT_ATOMS: atom_id res chain seq x y z
N MET A 1 -3.74 4.33 -2.68
CA MET A 1 -4.07 2.89 -2.80
C MET A 1 -3.55 2.16 -1.58
N ARG A 2 -4.36 1.29 -0.98
CA ARG A 2 -4.01 0.46 0.19
C ARG A 2 -3.95 -1.00 -0.24
N ILE A 3 -2.88 -1.71 0.11
CA ILE A 3 -2.64 -3.12 -0.21
C ILE A 3 -2.41 -3.89 1.09
N ARG A 4 -3.17 -4.95 1.31
CA ARG A 4 -2.94 -5.87 2.43
C ARG A 4 -2.11 -7.07 1.98
N MET A 5 -1.04 -7.36 2.71
CA MET A 5 -0.09 -8.43 2.42
C MET A 5 -0.45 -9.72 3.16
N THR A 6 0.02 -10.85 2.66
CA THR A 6 -0.19 -12.18 3.27
C THR A 6 0.43 -12.32 4.67
N ASP A 7 1.45 -11.54 5.01
CA ASP A 7 2.08 -11.53 6.33
C ASP A 7 1.42 -10.57 7.34
N GLY A 8 0.31 -9.92 6.93
CA GLY A 8 -0.46 -9.01 7.77
C GLY A 8 0.01 -7.55 7.73
N ARG A 9 1.07 -7.22 6.99
CA ARG A 9 1.46 -5.82 6.74
C ARG A 9 0.48 -5.14 5.79
N THR A 10 0.40 -3.82 5.88
CA THR A 10 -0.37 -2.97 4.97
C THR A 10 0.56 -1.97 4.30
N LEU A 11 0.49 -1.88 2.98
CA LEU A 11 1.22 -0.90 2.19
C LEU A 11 0.25 0.16 1.67
N VAL A 12 0.61 1.44 1.79
CA VAL A 12 -0.17 2.56 1.25
C VAL A 12 0.72 3.39 0.35
N GLY A 13 0.24 3.72 -0.85
CA GLY A 13 0.98 4.58 -1.79
C GLY A 13 0.17 4.95 -3.04
N CYS A 14 0.81 5.67 -3.94
CA CYS A 14 0.30 5.97 -5.28
C CYS A 14 0.44 4.74 -6.17
N PHE A 15 -0.64 4.26 -6.76
CA PHE A 15 -0.55 3.25 -7.81
C PHE A 15 0.14 3.86 -9.04
N LEU A 16 1.20 3.21 -9.53
CA LEU A 16 1.88 3.64 -10.75
C LEU A 16 1.58 2.68 -11.90
N CYS A 17 1.76 1.38 -11.68
CA CYS A 17 1.47 0.36 -12.67
C CYS A 17 1.33 -1.04 -12.06
N THR A 18 0.87 -1.97 -12.90
CA THR A 18 0.86 -3.40 -12.63
C THR A 18 1.27 -4.17 -13.89
N ASP A 19 1.62 -5.45 -13.73
CA ASP A 19 1.96 -6.36 -14.83
C ASP A 19 1.00 -7.56 -14.92
N ARG A 20 1.32 -8.53 -15.79
CA ARG A 20 0.51 -9.74 -16.01
C ARG A 20 0.44 -10.62 -14.76
N ASP A 21 1.47 -10.61 -13.93
CA ASP A 21 1.58 -11.47 -12.75
C ASP A 21 1.00 -10.79 -11.50
N CYS A 22 0.26 -9.68 -11.72
CA CYS A 22 -0.34 -8.86 -10.69
C CYS A 22 0.69 -8.24 -9.73
N ASN A 23 1.96 -8.10 -10.13
CA ASN A 23 2.90 -7.29 -9.36
C ASN A 23 2.45 -5.84 -9.44
N VAL A 24 2.62 -5.09 -8.35
CA VAL A 24 2.18 -3.69 -8.27
C VAL A 24 3.36 -2.79 -7.92
N ILE A 25 3.50 -1.69 -8.65
CA ILE A 25 4.44 -0.62 -8.30
C ILE A 25 3.67 0.49 -7.57
N LEU A 26 4.14 0.81 -6.36
CA LEU A 26 3.66 1.91 -5.54
C LEU A 26 4.70 3.02 -5.43
N GLY A 27 4.32 4.24 -5.80
CA GLY A 27 5.07 5.47 -5.48
C GLY A 27 4.68 6.03 -4.11
N SER A 28 5.55 6.83 -3.50
CA SER A 28 5.37 7.42 -2.16
C SER A 28 4.90 6.40 -1.11
N ALA A 29 5.38 5.16 -1.22
CA ALA A 29 4.91 4.02 -0.46
C ALA A 29 5.32 4.11 1.02
N GLN A 30 4.39 3.72 1.88
CA GLN A 30 4.55 3.58 3.32
C GLN A 30 4.08 2.20 3.75
N GLU A 31 4.78 1.63 4.72
CA GLU A 31 4.48 0.33 5.32
C GLU A 31 3.96 0.50 6.75
N TYR A 32 2.87 -0.19 7.04
CA TYR A 32 2.25 -0.30 8.35
C TYR A 32 2.34 -1.75 8.81
N LEU A 33 2.93 -1.97 9.98
CA LEU A 33 2.91 -3.27 10.63
C LEU A 33 1.49 -3.59 11.10
N LYS A 34 1.18 -4.89 11.16
CA LYS A 34 -0.04 -5.36 11.82
C LYS A 34 -0.04 -4.78 13.23
N ALA A 35 -1.14 -4.14 13.64
CA ALA A 35 -1.34 -3.76 15.03
C ALA A 35 -1.34 -5.05 15.87
N SER A 36 -0.18 -5.48 16.35
CA SER A 36 -0.09 -6.32 17.53
C SER A 36 -0.73 -5.53 18.66
N ASP A 37 -1.49 -6.18 19.54
CA ASP A 37 -2.33 -5.64 20.63
C ASP A 37 -1.68 -4.64 21.63
N SER A 38 -0.50 -4.12 21.32
CA SER A 38 0.19 -3.03 21.97
C SER A 38 -0.35 -1.70 21.45
N PHE A 39 -1.00 -0.93 22.33
CA PHE A 39 -1.71 0.35 22.12
C PHE A 39 -0.90 1.53 21.52
N VAL A 40 0.24 1.28 20.87
CA VAL A 40 1.01 2.29 20.16
C VAL A 40 1.00 1.91 18.69
N ALA A 41 0.13 2.55 17.91
CA ALA A 41 0.23 2.51 16.45
C ALA A 41 1.64 2.98 16.09
N SER A 42 2.51 2.05 15.68
CA SER A 42 3.88 2.41 15.31
C SER A 42 3.83 3.33 14.10
N GLU A 43 4.65 4.38 14.11
CA GLU A 43 4.82 5.26 12.95
C GLU A 43 5.08 4.44 11.67
N PRO A 44 4.45 4.81 10.53
CA PRO A 44 4.67 4.11 9.28
C PRO A 44 6.12 4.21 8.83
N ARG A 45 6.64 3.12 8.25
CA ARG A 45 7.96 3.12 7.62
C ARG A 45 7.84 3.63 6.19
N VAL A 46 8.50 4.74 5.88
CA VAL A 46 8.60 5.27 4.51
C VAL A 46 9.49 4.36 3.66
N LEU A 47 8.98 3.95 2.50
CA LEU A 47 9.70 3.13 1.51
C LEU A 47 10.04 3.92 0.23
N GLY A 48 9.23 4.93 -0.12
CA GLY A 48 9.42 5.68 -1.36
C GLY A 48 8.85 4.93 -2.57
N LEU A 49 9.67 4.26 -3.37
CA LEU A 49 9.21 3.43 -4.49
C LEU A 49 9.27 1.96 -4.10
N ALA A 50 8.14 1.24 -4.18
CA ALA A 50 8.06 -0.16 -3.78
C ALA A 50 7.42 -1.03 -4.86
N MET A 51 7.97 -2.23 -5.05
CA MET A 51 7.33 -3.31 -5.82
C MET A 51 6.68 -4.29 -4.83
N VAL A 52 5.42 -4.61 -5.08
CA VAL A 52 4.65 -5.58 -4.30
C VAL A 52 4.38 -6.80 -5.17
N PRO A 53 4.93 -7.98 -4.84
CA PRO A 53 4.67 -9.19 -5.63
C PRO A 53 3.20 -9.60 -5.55
N GLY A 54 2.59 -9.90 -6.70
CA GLY A 54 1.14 -10.16 -6.80
C GLY A 54 0.66 -11.32 -5.93
N HIS A 55 1.48 -12.38 -5.80
CA HIS A 55 1.16 -13.55 -4.98
C HIS A 55 1.15 -13.30 -3.47
N HIS A 56 1.63 -12.13 -3.02
CA HIS A 56 1.53 -11.71 -1.62
C HIS A 56 0.35 -10.75 -1.36
N ILE A 57 -0.40 -10.36 -2.39
CA ILE A 57 -1.52 -9.43 -2.26
C ILE A 57 -2.77 -10.20 -1.84
N VAL A 58 -3.35 -9.80 -0.71
CA VAL A 58 -4.62 -10.33 -0.18
C VAL A 58 -5.80 -9.48 -0.64
N SER A 59 -5.67 -8.16 -0.56
CA SER A 59 -6.71 -7.22 -0.99
C SER A 59 -6.11 -5.87 -1.35
N ILE A 60 -6.80 -5.14 -2.22
CA ILE A 60 -6.47 -3.76 -2.60
C ILE A 60 -7.71 -2.91 -2.38
N GLU A 61 -7.54 -1.74 -1.73
CA GLU A 61 -8.60 -0.74 -1.57
C GLU A 61 -8.15 0.63 -2.10
N VAL A 62 -9.11 1.38 -2.65
CA VAL A 62 -8.92 2.77 -3.10
C VAL A 62 -9.65 3.68 -2.12
N GLU A 63 -8.96 4.70 -1.63
CA GLU A 63 -9.55 5.71 -0.77
C GLU A 63 -10.19 6.79 -1.66
N LEU A 64 -11.52 6.89 -1.59
CA LEU A 64 -12.32 7.73 -2.49
C LEU A 64 -12.18 9.23 -2.21
N GLU A 65 -11.74 9.61 -1.02
CA GLU A 65 -11.63 11.02 -0.60
C GLU A 65 -10.58 11.82 -1.39
N ASN A 66 -9.65 11.15 -2.08
CA ASN A 66 -8.58 11.79 -2.86
C ASN A 66 -8.88 11.94 -4.36
N LEU A 67 -10.06 11.56 -4.85
CA LEU A 67 -10.42 11.65 -6.27
C LEU A 67 -10.45 13.09 -6.84
N GLY A 68 -10.52 14.11 -5.97
CA GLY A 68 -10.47 15.52 -6.37
C GLY A 68 -9.06 16.15 -6.34
N ASN A 69 -8.03 15.38 -5.97
CA ASN A 69 -6.69 15.92 -5.81
C ASN A 69 -5.96 15.93 -7.18
N PRO A 70 -5.51 17.09 -7.68
CA PRO A 70 -4.99 17.24 -9.05
C PRO A 70 -3.71 16.44 -9.33
N GLN A 71 -3.05 15.87 -8.32
CA GLN A 71 -1.94 14.93 -8.54
C GLN A 71 -2.38 13.57 -9.09
N TYR A 72 -3.68 13.30 -9.13
CA TYR A 72 -4.26 12.03 -9.61
C TYR A 72 -5.28 12.21 -10.75
N LEU A 73 -5.41 13.44 -11.29
CA LEU A 73 -6.21 13.79 -12.47
C LEU A 73 -5.32 14.00 -13.69
#